data_AF-A0A1Q7EC35-F1
#
_entry.id   AF-A0A1Q7EC35-F1
#
_cell.length_a   1.000
_cell.length_b   1.000
_cell.length_c   1.000
_cell.angle_alpha   90.00
_cell.angle_beta   90.00
_cell.angle_gamma   90.00
#
_symmetry.space_group_name_H-M   'P 1'
#
loop_
_entity.id
_entity.type
_entity.pdbx_description
1 polymer ?
#
loop_
_entity_poly.entity_id
_entity_poly.type
_entity_poly.pdbx_seq_one_letter_code
_entity_poly.pdbx_strand_id
1 'polypeptide(L)'
;MGGRTPRSPRTRSATGPFLFVVLIVGLLVGGVAVGRPIVEDAIVAQAQDHDSLLRQPFIRGLVADRVDAEPDLARDPHAESRSFVISRGETAGAIAQHLQEQGFIRSALAFSYLLYDTGRETSLQSGTYTISAALTPRELARVFEKAPSEQTVLRIIEGWRLSETAAAVRKAFPPISGDDFLKEAVVGQRQNTVLAGLPADTSLEGFLFPDTYFFKPTATATQIVDALLDQFEQRAGQTLRQAAVDRKTTIYDIVKLASIVEREARDRKESATIAGVYSNRLTIGMKLDADPTVQYAIGVWREPTLADLEIDSPYNTYKVAGLPPTPICSPGQTALEGAAKPAQVPYFYFVAKNDGTGDHAFATTLAEHEANRVKYGNK
;
A
#
# COMPACT_ATOMS: atom_id res chain seq x y z
N MET A 1 30.07 -8.66 -35.53
CA MET A 1 30.37 -7.23 -35.69
C MET A 1 29.07 -6.45 -35.54
N GLY A 2 29.01 -5.52 -34.59
CA GLY A 2 27.81 -4.72 -34.33
C GLY A 2 27.83 -4.07 -32.95
N GLY A 3 28.91 -3.34 -32.63
CA GLY A 3 29.03 -2.60 -31.38
C GLY A 3 28.05 -1.42 -31.36
N ARG A 4 27.16 -1.38 -30.37
CA ARG A 4 26.35 -0.19 -30.06
C ARG A 4 27.21 0.78 -29.27
N THR A 5 27.53 1.92 -29.87
CA THR A 5 28.13 3.07 -29.20
C THR A 5 27.14 3.66 -28.19
N PRO A 6 27.59 4.05 -26.98
CA PRO A 6 26.74 4.76 -26.03
C PRO A 6 26.49 6.19 -26.55
N ARG A 7 25.22 6.62 -26.54
CA ARG A 7 24.85 8.01 -26.82
C ARG A 7 25.51 8.92 -25.77
N SER A 8 26.18 9.97 -26.23
CA SER A 8 26.75 11.01 -25.38
C SER A 8 25.65 11.69 -24.54
N PRO A 9 25.96 12.08 -23.29
CA PRO A 9 25.03 12.85 -22.49
C PRO A 9 24.80 14.20 -23.16
N ARG A 10 23.53 14.55 -23.41
CA ARG A 10 23.14 15.90 -23.84
C ARG A 10 23.52 16.88 -22.74
N THR A 11 24.63 17.59 -22.90
CA THR A 11 24.95 18.76 -22.12
C THR A 11 23.89 19.83 -22.45
N ARG A 12 22.99 20.12 -21.49
CA ARG A 12 22.11 21.29 -21.61
C ARG A 12 22.98 22.53 -21.48
N SER A 13 22.90 23.42 -22.47
CA SER A 13 23.75 24.60 -22.54
C SER A 13 23.34 25.64 -21.48
N ALA A 14 24.30 26.15 -20.70
CA ALA A 14 24.12 27.26 -19.76
C ALA A 14 23.77 28.61 -20.43
N THR A 15 23.71 28.65 -21.76
CA THR A 15 23.47 29.85 -22.57
C THR A 15 22.04 30.40 -22.44
N GLY A 16 21.04 29.54 -22.20
CA GLY A 16 19.63 29.95 -22.11
C GLY A 16 19.32 30.90 -20.95
N PRO A 17 19.65 30.54 -19.70
CA PRO A 17 19.47 31.41 -18.53
C PRO A 17 20.30 32.69 -18.61
N PHE A 18 21.51 32.62 -19.20
CA PHE A 18 22.41 33.76 -19.31
C PHE A 18 21.90 34.81 -20.31
N LEU A 19 21.40 34.38 -21.48
CA LEU A 19 20.75 35.27 -22.46
C LEU A 19 19.49 35.93 -21.90
N PHE A 20 18.70 35.21 -21.11
CA PHE A 20 17.51 35.75 -20.44
C PHE A 20 17.86 36.85 -19.42
N VAL A 21 18.87 36.62 -18.58
CA VAL A 21 19.36 37.61 -17.60
C VAL A 21 19.91 38.87 -18.29
N VAL A 22 20.67 38.73 -19.37
CA VAL A 22 21.20 39.88 -20.13
C VAL A 22 20.07 40.73 -20.73
N LEU A 23 19.03 40.09 -21.25
CA LEU A 23 17.88 40.77 -21.85
C LEU A 23 17.04 41.53 -20.81
N ILE A 24 16.90 40.96 -19.60
CA ILE A 24 16.22 41.58 -18.46
C ILE A 24 17.01 42.76 -17.88
N VAL A 25 18.32 42.60 -17.69
CA VAL A 25 19.17 43.70 -17.20
C VAL A 25 19.14 44.86 -18.19
N GLY A 26 19.09 44.60 -19.49
CA GLY A 26 18.86 45.61 -20.52
C GLY A 26 17.51 46.34 -20.40
N LEU A 27 16.42 45.63 -20.11
CA LEU A 27 15.08 46.21 -19.92
C LEU A 27 14.95 47.03 -18.62
N LEU A 28 15.61 46.60 -17.54
CA LEU A 28 15.61 47.32 -16.25
C LEU A 28 16.50 48.57 -16.29
N VAL A 29 17.66 48.52 -16.96
CA VAL A 29 18.56 49.67 -17.12
C VAL A 29 18.01 50.69 -18.14
N GLY A 30 17.19 50.24 -19.10
CA GLY A 30 16.56 51.08 -20.13
C GLY A 30 15.48 52.06 -19.64
N GLY A 31 15.10 52.05 -18.36
CA GLY A 31 14.38 53.16 -17.72
C GLY A 31 12.96 53.43 -18.24
N VAL A 32 12.03 52.48 -18.12
CA VAL A 32 10.59 52.76 -18.26
C VAL A 32 9.89 52.45 -16.92
N ALA A 33 9.78 53.45 -16.06
CA ALA A 33 9.19 53.34 -14.72
C ALA A 33 7.73 52.82 -14.72
N VAL A 34 7.01 52.97 -15.84
CA VAL A 34 5.60 52.54 -16.00
C VAL A 34 5.47 51.02 -16.24
N GLY A 35 6.51 50.35 -16.75
CA GLY A 35 6.49 48.91 -17.05
C GLY A 35 7.12 48.01 -15.99
N ARG A 36 7.68 48.62 -14.93
CA ARG A 36 8.46 47.92 -13.90
C ARG A 36 7.71 46.77 -13.21
N PRO A 37 6.43 46.91 -12.80
CA PRO A 37 5.70 45.80 -12.18
C PRO A 37 5.50 44.61 -13.12
N ILE A 38 5.22 44.88 -14.40
CA ILE A 38 5.00 43.85 -15.43
C ILE A 38 6.29 43.06 -15.67
N VAL A 39 7.44 43.75 -15.70
CA VAL A 39 8.75 43.12 -15.85
C VAL A 39 9.12 42.31 -14.61
N GLU A 40 8.87 42.83 -13.41
CA GLU A 40 9.09 42.13 -12.14
C GLU A 40 8.23 40.85 -12.05
N ASP A 41 6.95 40.92 -12.41
CA ASP A 41 6.04 39.76 -12.41
C ASP A 41 6.47 38.70 -13.44
N ALA A 42 6.93 39.10 -14.61
CA ALA A 42 7.48 38.18 -15.62
C ALA A 42 8.76 37.48 -15.14
N ILE A 43 9.61 38.20 -14.39
CA ILE A 43 10.82 37.65 -13.78
C ILE A 43 10.48 36.62 -12.70
N VAL A 44 9.51 36.93 -11.83
CA VAL A 44 9.05 36.02 -10.78
C VAL A 44 8.42 34.76 -11.38
N ALA A 45 7.59 34.91 -12.42
CA ALA A 45 7.02 33.78 -13.15
C ALA A 45 8.11 32.89 -13.76
N GLN A 46 9.14 33.48 -14.37
CA GLN A 46 10.24 32.70 -14.91
C GLN A 46 11.06 31.99 -13.82
N ALA A 47 11.24 32.62 -12.65
CA ALA A 47 11.95 32.02 -11.52
C ALA A 47 11.19 30.81 -10.93
N GLN A 48 9.86 30.77 -11.06
CA GLN A 48 9.03 29.63 -10.69
C GLN A 48 9.24 28.43 -11.62
N ASP A 49 9.41 28.67 -12.92
CA ASP A 49 9.65 27.62 -13.93
C ASP A 49 11.13 27.22 -14.02
N HIS A 50 12.03 28.12 -13.62
CA HIS A 50 13.48 27.96 -13.70
C HIS A 50 14.16 28.42 -12.41
N ASP A 51 14.10 27.57 -11.40
CA ASP A 51 14.66 27.79 -10.06
C ASP A 51 16.12 28.25 -10.06
N SER A 52 16.94 27.80 -11.02
CA SER A 52 18.34 28.23 -11.16
C SER A 52 18.54 29.74 -11.31
N LEU A 53 17.51 30.50 -11.69
CA LEU A 53 17.55 31.97 -11.73
C LEU A 53 17.71 32.58 -10.33
N LEU A 54 17.26 31.89 -9.28
CA LEU A 54 17.44 32.28 -7.88
C LEU A 54 18.90 32.24 -7.41
N ARG A 55 19.84 31.73 -8.22
CA ARG A 55 21.28 31.91 -7.96
C ARG A 55 21.69 33.38 -8.02
N GLN A 56 20.95 34.21 -8.77
CA GLN A 56 21.24 35.63 -8.92
C GLN A 56 20.67 36.43 -7.74
N PRO A 57 21.49 37.19 -6.98
CA PRO A 57 21.02 37.94 -5.81
C PRO A 57 19.90 38.94 -6.12
N PHE A 58 19.93 39.57 -7.30
CA PHE A 58 18.89 40.53 -7.69
C PHE A 58 17.53 39.85 -7.94
N ILE A 59 17.52 38.65 -8.54
CA ILE A 59 16.30 37.85 -8.74
C ILE A 59 15.74 37.42 -7.39
N ARG A 60 16.61 36.99 -6.45
CA ARG A 60 16.20 36.70 -5.07
C ARG A 60 15.57 37.91 -4.40
N GLY A 61 16.13 39.11 -4.57
CA GLY A 61 15.52 40.33 -4.05
C GLY A 61 14.09 40.55 -4.56
N LEU A 62 13.85 40.37 -5.86
CA LEU A 62 12.52 40.50 -6.47
C LEU A 62 11.53 39.43 -6.00
N VAL A 63 12.01 38.20 -5.81
CA VAL A 63 11.20 37.08 -5.33
C VAL A 63 10.94 37.18 -3.82
N ALA A 64 11.87 37.73 -3.03
CA ALA A 64 11.75 37.93 -1.59
C ALA A 64 10.48 38.74 -1.26
N ASP A 65 10.26 39.86 -1.96
CA ASP A 65 9.08 40.71 -1.78
C ASP A 65 7.75 40.00 -2.08
N ARG A 66 7.78 38.87 -2.81
CA ARG A 66 6.60 38.04 -3.14
C ARG A 66 6.44 36.85 -2.21
N VAL A 67 7.55 36.36 -1.66
CA VAL A 67 7.59 35.22 -0.74
C VAL A 67 7.39 35.68 0.72
N ASP A 68 7.73 36.93 1.07
CA ASP A 68 7.56 37.51 2.42
C ASP A 68 6.10 37.53 2.91
N ALA A 69 5.13 37.26 2.02
CA ALA A 69 3.72 37.09 2.37
C ALA A 69 3.32 35.64 2.78
N GLU A 70 4.19 34.64 2.57
CA GLU A 70 3.98 33.26 3.01
C GLU A 70 5.06 32.86 4.02
N PRO A 71 4.76 32.88 5.33
CA PRO A 71 5.73 32.45 6.32
C PRO A 71 6.01 30.95 6.14
N ASP A 72 7.19 30.53 6.59
CA ASP A 72 7.66 29.14 6.73
C ASP A 72 6.71 28.32 7.63
N LEU A 73 5.49 28.10 7.15
CA LEU A 73 4.37 27.52 7.84
C LEU A 73 4.06 26.18 7.21
N ALA A 74 3.72 25.23 8.07
CA ALA A 74 3.11 23.98 7.68
C ALA A 74 1.85 24.24 6.86
N ARG A 75 1.62 23.43 5.82
CA ARG A 75 0.42 23.52 5.00
C ARG A 75 -0.81 23.11 5.79
N ASP A 76 -0.72 22.00 6.52
CA ASP A 76 -1.76 21.43 7.36
C ASP A 76 -1.14 20.84 8.63
N PRO A 77 -1.25 21.51 9.80
CA PRO A 77 -0.69 21.06 11.06
C PRO A 77 -1.18 19.69 11.56
N HIS A 78 -2.28 19.18 11.00
CA HIS A 78 -2.88 17.91 11.41
C HIS A 78 -2.70 16.80 10.36
N ALA A 79 -1.94 17.05 9.30
CA ALA A 79 -1.72 16.06 8.25
C ALA A 79 -0.95 14.84 8.75
N GLU A 80 -1.40 13.66 8.33
CA GLU A 80 -0.67 12.41 8.57
C GLU A 80 0.61 12.34 7.72
N SER A 81 1.53 11.47 8.15
CA SER A 81 2.76 11.21 7.40
C SER A 81 2.48 10.26 6.23
N ARG A 82 3.09 10.53 5.09
CA ARG A 82 2.98 9.71 3.88
C ARG A 82 4.29 9.74 3.08
N SER A 83 4.42 8.79 2.16
CA SER A 83 5.64 8.61 1.37
C SER A 83 5.84 9.76 0.37
N PHE A 84 7.07 10.23 0.23
CA PHE A 84 7.51 11.18 -0.79
C PHE A 84 8.86 10.75 -1.35
N VAL A 85 9.00 10.75 -2.68
CA VAL A 85 10.19 10.23 -3.36
C VAL A 85 10.93 11.38 -4.04
N ILE A 86 12.23 11.51 -3.74
CA ILE A 86 13.15 12.39 -4.45
C ILE A 86 14.00 11.53 -5.38
N SER A 87 13.90 11.77 -6.68
CA SER A 87 14.65 11.05 -7.70
C SER A 87 16.12 11.48 -7.72
N ARG A 88 16.99 10.58 -8.17
CA ARG A 88 18.42 10.90 -8.31
C ARG A 88 18.62 12.01 -9.34
N GLY A 89 19.26 13.11 -8.92
CA GLY A 89 19.56 14.25 -9.79
C GLY A 89 18.39 15.21 -10.02
N GLU A 90 17.32 15.08 -9.26
CA GLU A 90 16.20 16.03 -9.25
C GLU A 90 16.67 17.40 -8.72
N THR A 91 16.21 18.51 -9.33
CA THR A 91 16.60 19.87 -8.91
C THR A 91 15.73 20.35 -7.75
N ALA A 92 16.20 21.35 -6.99
CA ALA A 92 15.44 21.99 -5.92
C ALA A 92 14.06 22.47 -6.41
N GLY A 93 13.99 23.09 -7.59
CA GLY A 93 12.72 23.50 -8.21
C GLY A 93 11.76 22.35 -8.50
N ALA A 94 12.25 21.24 -9.05
CA ALA A 94 11.42 20.07 -9.34
C ALA A 94 10.88 19.42 -8.06
N ILE A 95 11.73 19.30 -7.03
CA ILE A 95 11.32 18.81 -5.70
C ILE A 95 10.22 19.72 -5.12
N ALA A 96 10.38 21.04 -5.23
CA ALA A 96 9.41 22.01 -4.76
C ALA A 96 8.05 21.88 -5.47
N GLN A 97 8.06 21.70 -6.80
CA GLN A 97 6.85 21.49 -7.60
C GLN A 97 6.14 20.21 -7.17
N HIS A 98 6.85 19.08 -7.07
CA HIS A 98 6.26 17.82 -6.62
C HIS A 98 5.66 17.92 -5.20
N LEU A 99 6.35 18.60 -4.27
CA LEU A 99 5.82 18.83 -2.92
C LEU A 99 4.51 19.64 -2.97
N GLN A 100 4.41 20.65 -3.82
CA GLN A 100 3.19 21.45 -3.95
C GLN A 100 2.05 20.66 -4.59
N GLU A 101 2.33 19.97 -5.70
CA GLU A 101 1.37 19.14 -6.45
C GLU A 101 0.79 18.02 -5.59
N GLN A 102 1.63 17.33 -4.82
CA GLN A 102 1.18 16.28 -3.93
C GLN A 102 0.54 16.83 -2.66
N GLY A 103 0.70 18.13 -2.38
CA GLY A 103 0.02 18.82 -1.28
C GLY A 103 0.76 18.76 0.06
N PHE A 104 2.09 18.73 0.05
CA PHE A 104 2.93 18.83 1.26
C PHE A 104 3.26 20.28 1.64
N ILE A 105 3.39 21.16 0.65
CA ILE A 105 3.66 22.60 0.85
C ILE A 105 2.65 23.45 0.11
N ARG A 106 2.55 24.73 0.47
CA ARG A 106 1.64 25.70 -0.18
C ARG A 106 2.22 26.28 -1.47
N SER A 107 3.50 26.62 -1.44
CA SER A 107 4.19 27.31 -2.54
C SER A 107 5.56 26.68 -2.85
N ALA A 108 5.71 26.21 -4.08
CA ALA A 108 6.95 25.71 -4.65
C ALA A 108 7.97 26.83 -4.82
N LEU A 109 7.51 28.05 -5.15
CA LEU A 109 8.37 29.22 -5.27
C LEU A 109 8.97 29.59 -3.91
N ALA A 110 8.18 29.56 -2.83
CA ALA A 110 8.65 29.86 -1.48
C ALA A 110 9.68 28.83 -0.97
N PHE A 111 9.42 27.54 -1.20
CA PHE A 111 10.37 26.48 -0.85
C PHE A 111 11.67 26.56 -1.66
N SER A 112 11.58 26.84 -2.97
CA SER A 112 12.76 27.06 -3.82
C SER A 112 13.55 28.27 -3.32
N TYR A 113 12.89 29.40 -3.10
CA TYR A 113 13.52 30.61 -2.56
C TYR A 113 14.27 30.32 -1.26
N LEU A 114 13.63 29.63 -0.30
CA LEU A 114 14.25 29.23 0.96
C LEU A 114 15.55 28.45 0.75
N LEU A 115 15.56 27.48 -0.16
CA LEU A 115 16.75 26.66 -0.43
C LEU A 115 17.90 27.49 -1.03
N TYR A 116 17.60 28.34 -2.02
CA TYR A 116 18.62 29.19 -2.65
C TYR A 116 19.11 30.30 -1.72
N ASP A 117 18.24 30.85 -0.87
CA ASP A 117 18.60 31.88 0.10
C ASP A 117 19.51 31.32 1.21
N THR A 118 19.25 30.08 1.64
CA THR A 118 20.07 29.39 2.65
C THR A 118 21.27 28.63 2.06
N GLY A 119 21.46 28.64 0.74
CA GLY A 119 22.56 27.93 0.06
C GLY A 119 22.47 26.40 0.14
N ARG A 120 21.25 25.87 0.26
CA ARG A 120 20.92 24.45 0.47
C ARG A 120 20.30 23.78 -0.75
N GLU A 121 20.27 24.45 -1.90
CA GLU A 121 19.63 23.93 -3.11
C GLU A 121 20.28 22.65 -3.66
N THR A 122 21.50 22.34 -3.23
CA THR A 122 22.27 21.16 -3.64
C THR A 122 22.48 20.12 -2.54
N SER A 123 21.99 20.37 -1.31
CA SER A 123 22.20 19.48 -0.17
C SER A 123 21.15 18.37 -0.05
N LEU A 124 20.06 18.45 -0.81
CA LEU A 124 18.95 17.51 -0.74
C LEU A 124 19.35 16.14 -1.29
N GLN A 125 19.16 15.09 -0.49
CA GLN A 125 19.49 13.72 -0.82
C GLN A 125 18.33 13.04 -1.57
N SER A 126 18.65 12.24 -2.57
CA SER A 126 17.66 11.40 -3.25
C SER A 126 17.26 10.20 -2.39
N GLY A 127 16.00 9.77 -2.49
CA GLY A 127 15.47 8.57 -1.84
C GLY A 127 14.01 8.70 -1.43
N THR A 128 13.52 7.71 -0.68
CA THR A 128 12.13 7.67 -0.21
C THR A 128 12.04 8.15 1.23
N TYR A 129 11.24 9.19 1.45
CA TYR A 129 11.04 9.80 2.76
C TYR A 129 9.60 9.57 3.24
N THR A 130 9.42 9.54 4.56
CA THR A 130 8.11 9.60 5.20
C THR A 130 7.97 10.98 5.84
N ILE A 131 7.12 11.82 5.27
CA ILE A 131 6.96 13.24 5.65
C ILE A 131 5.48 13.58 5.81
N SER A 132 5.18 14.66 6.54
CA SER A 132 3.83 15.19 6.72
C SER A 132 3.74 16.63 6.23
N ALA A 133 2.56 17.05 5.77
CA ALA A 133 2.25 18.45 5.46
C ALA A 133 2.16 19.35 6.72
N ALA A 134 2.29 18.76 7.91
CA ALA A 134 2.46 19.42 9.19
C ALA A 134 3.88 19.96 9.41
N LEU A 135 4.85 19.55 8.59
CA LEU A 135 6.20 20.10 8.61
C LEU A 135 6.26 21.43 7.85
N THR A 136 7.01 22.37 8.40
CA THR A 136 7.34 23.63 7.73
C THR A 136 8.31 23.39 6.55
N PRO A 137 8.36 24.28 5.56
CA PRO A 137 9.37 24.29 4.50
C PRO A 137 10.81 24.09 5.02
N ARG A 138 11.22 24.75 6.12
CA ARG A 138 12.55 24.55 6.72
C ARG A 138 12.74 23.18 7.33
N GLU A 139 11.73 22.62 7.98
CA GLU A 139 11.81 21.27 8.54
C GLU A 139 11.91 20.23 7.43
N LEU A 140 11.11 20.37 6.37
CA LEU A 140 11.21 19.52 5.18
C LEU A 140 12.60 19.58 4.55
N ALA A 141 13.16 20.78 4.37
CA ALA A 141 14.53 20.94 3.86
C ALA A 141 15.54 20.19 4.74
N ARG A 142 15.46 20.30 6.07
CA ARG A 142 16.34 19.57 7.01
C ARG A 142 16.16 18.05 6.96
N VAL A 143 14.94 17.57 6.72
CA VAL A 143 14.67 16.13 6.53
C VAL A 143 15.39 15.62 5.29
N PHE A 144 15.29 16.36 4.18
CA PHE A 144 15.89 15.97 2.91
C PHE A 144 17.41 16.16 2.85
N GLU A 145 18.01 16.99 3.71
CA GLU A 145 19.48 17.08 3.84
C GLU A 145 20.11 15.78 4.33
N LYS A 146 19.35 14.94 5.02
CA LYS A 146 19.80 13.64 5.49
C LYS A 146 19.39 12.60 4.47
N ALA A 147 20.29 11.69 4.11
CA ALA A 147 19.90 10.52 3.34
C ALA A 147 18.75 9.82 4.10
N PRO A 148 17.66 9.45 3.41
CA PRO A 148 16.58 8.74 4.08
C PRO A 148 17.19 7.47 4.68
N SER A 149 16.82 7.17 5.93
CA SER A 149 17.27 5.94 6.60
C SER A 149 17.01 4.77 5.66
N GLU A 150 18.00 3.88 5.47
CA GLU A 150 17.81 2.64 4.71
C GLU A 150 16.48 2.01 5.12
N GLN A 151 15.61 1.71 4.16
CA GLN A 151 14.35 1.04 4.43
C GLN A 151 14.43 -0.38 3.89
N THR A 152 14.03 -1.33 4.73
CA THR A 152 13.78 -2.69 4.29
C THR A 152 12.33 -2.78 3.85
N VAL A 153 12.12 -3.23 2.61
CA VAL A 153 10.79 -3.47 2.04
C VAL A 153 10.35 -4.89 2.39
N LEU A 154 9.20 -5.00 3.06
CA LEU A 154 8.52 -6.27 3.31
C LEU A 154 7.22 -6.29 2.52
N ARG A 155 7.11 -7.20 1.54
CA ARG A 155 5.88 -7.38 0.76
C ARG A 155 5.19 -8.66 1.18
N ILE A 156 3.95 -8.54 1.65
CA ILE A 156 3.06 -9.65 1.99
C ILE A 156 2.01 -9.76 0.89
N ILE A 157 1.74 -10.98 0.42
CA ILE A 157 0.81 -11.23 -0.67
C ILE A 157 -0.49 -11.82 -0.12
N GLU A 158 -1.61 -11.44 -0.72
CA GLU A 158 -2.93 -12.00 -0.42
C GLU A 158 -2.90 -13.53 -0.58
N GLY A 159 -3.58 -14.24 0.32
CA GLY A 159 -3.65 -15.70 0.31
C GLY A 159 -2.42 -16.42 0.84
N TRP A 160 -1.43 -15.70 1.39
CA TRP A 160 -0.29 -16.30 2.11
C TRP A 160 -0.67 -16.82 3.48
N ARG A 161 -0.05 -17.92 3.89
CA ARG A 161 -0.06 -18.39 5.29
C ARG A 161 0.83 -17.51 6.15
N LEU A 162 0.62 -17.58 7.46
CA LEU A 162 1.52 -16.96 8.42
C LEU A 162 2.96 -17.49 8.30
N SER A 163 3.14 -18.76 7.93
CA SER A 163 4.47 -19.34 7.68
C SER A 163 5.18 -18.78 6.44
N GLU A 164 4.42 -18.41 5.39
CA GLU A 164 4.96 -17.74 4.20
C GLU A 164 5.36 -16.29 4.54
N THR A 165 4.55 -15.62 5.35
CA THR A 165 4.88 -14.31 5.94
C THR A 165 6.15 -14.37 6.79
N ALA A 166 6.28 -15.37 7.67
CA ALA A 166 7.48 -15.58 8.48
C ALA A 166 8.74 -15.81 7.61
N ALA A 167 8.61 -16.56 6.51
CA ALA A 167 9.70 -16.76 5.56
C ALA A 167 10.11 -15.47 4.85
N ALA A 168 9.14 -14.62 4.48
CA ALA A 168 9.40 -13.30 3.91
C ALA A 168 10.07 -12.35 4.90
N VAL A 169 9.62 -12.34 6.17
CA VAL A 169 10.25 -11.58 7.26
C VAL A 169 11.69 -12.03 7.47
N ARG A 170 11.96 -13.32 7.60
CA ARG A 170 13.33 -13.84 7.75
C ARG A 170 14.25 -13.42 6.60
N LYS A 171 13.72 -13.38 5.37
CA LYS A 171 14.48 -12.96 4.19
C LYS A 171 14.79 -11.45 4.23
N ALA A 172 13.83 -10.63 4.65
CA ALA A 172 13.97 -9.18 4.72
C ALA A 172 14.77 -8.72 5.95
N PHE A 173 14.68 -9.44 7.07
CA PHE A 173 15.30 -9.14 8.36
C PHE A 173 16.06 -10.38 8.87
N PRO A 174 17.29 -10.64 8.39
CA PRO A 174 18.08 -11.82 8.76
C PRO A 174 18.24 -12.08 10.28
N PRO A 175 18.26 -11.05 11.17
CA PRO A 175 18.30 -11.29 12.61
C PRO A 175 17.01 -11.88 13.20
N ILE A 176 15.88 -11.81 12.51
CA ILE A 176 14.59 -12.35 12.96
C ILE A 176 14.42 -13.75 12.38
N SER A 177 14.43 -14.78 13.24
CA SER A 177 14.13 -16.14 12.80
C SER A 177 12.63 -16.29 12.49
N GLY A 178 12.27 -17.24 11.62
CA GLY A 178 10.87 -17.52 11.32
C GLY A 178 10.09 -17.94 12.56
N ASP A 179 10.71 -18.76 13.43
CA ASP A 179 10.08 -19.24 14.66
C ASP A 179 9.86 -18.11 15.67
N ASP A 180 10.79 -17.16 15.78
CA ASP A 180 10.62 -16.01 16.68
C ASP A 180 9.53 -15.07 16.18
N PHE A 181 9.41 -14.89 14.86
CA PHE A 181 8.28 -14.16 14.30
C PHE A 181 6.95 -14.87 14.57
N LEU A 182 6.87 -16.20 14.39
CA LEU A 182 5.65 -16.96 14.65
C LEU A 182 5.23 -16.94 16.12
N LYS A 183 6.18 -17.00 17.06
CA LYS A 183 5.90 -16.84 18.50
C LYS A 183 5.34 -15.46 18.83
N GLU A 184 5.83 -14.43 18.13
CA GLU A 184 5.36 -13.06 18.31
C GLU A 184 3.98 -12.83 17.67
N ALA A 185 3.67 -13.54 16.59
CA ALA A 185 2.44 -13.44 15.81
C ALA A 185 1.22 -14.14 16.47
N VAL A 186 0.99 -13.82 17.73
CA VAL A 186 -0.17 -14.24 18.54
C VAL A 186 -0.91 -13.01 19.09
N VAL A 187 -2.13 -13.18 19.60
CA VAL A 187 -2.92 -12.09 20.22
C VAL A 187 -2.13 -11.40 21.34
N GLY A 188 -1.51 -12.16 22.23
CA GLY A 188 -0.68 -11.65 23.30
C GLY A 188 -1.40 -10.62 24.17
N GLN A 189 -0.76 -9.46 24.38
CA GLN A 189 -1.30 -8.32 25.13
C GLN A 189 -1.85 -7.20 24.22
N ARG A 190 -1.96 -7.46 22.91
CA ARG A 190 -2.33 -6.46 21.90
C ARG A 190 -3.78 -6.00 22.11
N GLN A 191 -3.99 -4.70 22.07
CA GLN A 191 -5.30 -4.08 22.29
C GLN A 191 -5.95 -3.66 20.95
N ASN A 192 -6.03 -4.60 20.02
CA ASN A 192 -6.70 -4.39 18.74
C ASN A 192 -8.15 -4.88 18.81
N THR A 193 -9.09 -4.10 18.31
CA THR A 193 -10.53 -4.40 18.49
C THR A 193 -10.98 -5.60 17.67
N VAL A 194 -10.32 -5.85 16.53
CA VAL A 194 -10.52 -7.06 15.71
C VAL A 194 -10.15 -8.35 16.44
N LEU A 195 -9.37 -8.27 17.53
CA LEU A 195 -8.96 -9.41 18.35
C LEU A 195 -9.84 -9.61 19.59
N ALA A 196 -10.86 -8.78 19.79
CA ALA A 196 -11.67 -8.78 21.00
C ALA A 196 -12.30 -10.15 21.28
N GLY A 197 -12.06 -10.68 22.49
CA GLY A 197 -12.59 -11.97 22.94
C GLY A 197 -11.75 -13.19 22.54
N LEU A 198 -10.63 -13.01 21.81
CA LEU A 198 -9.73 -14.11 21.51
C LEU A 198 -8.75 -14.39 22.67
N PRO A 199 -8.45 -15.68 22.96
CA PRO A 199 -7.38 -16.05 23.89
C PRO A 199 -6.01 -15.49 23.49
N ALA A 200 -5.17 -15.17 24.47
CA ALA A 200 -3.86 -14.55 24.24
C ALA A 200 -2.89 -15.42 23.41
N ASP A 201 -3.04 -16.74 23.44
CA ASP A 201 -2.25 -17.71 22.68
C ASP A 201 -2.79 -17.96 21.26
N THR A 202 -3.89 -17.31 20.88
CA THR A 202 -4.46 -17.43 19.52
C THR A 202 -3.49 -16.86 18.50
N SER A 203 -3.18 -17.65 17.46
CA SER A 203 -2.39 -17.21 16.32
C SER A 203 -3.06 -16.05 15.56
N LEU A 204 -2.25 -15.14 15.03
CA LEU A 204 -2.69 -14.05 14.14
C LEU A 204 -2.81 -14.49 12.66
N GLU A 205 -2.85 -15.80 12.37
CA GLU A 205 -3.21 -16.31 11.05
C GLU A 205 -4.52 -15.65 10.57
N GLY A 206 -4.46 -14.99 9.41
CA GLY A 206 -5.58 -14.23 8.85
C GLY A 206 -5.74 -12.78 9.30
N PHE A 207 -4.95 -12.30 10.27
CA PHE A 207 -5.03 -10.92 10.79
C PHE A 207 -3.86 -10.02 10.40
N LEU A 208 -2.84 -10.55 9.73
CA LEU A 208 -1.72 -9.74 9.22
C LEU A 208 -2.03 -9.32 7.78
N PHE A 209 -2.34 -8.04 7.58
CA PHE A 209 -2.90 -7.56 6.32
C PHE A 209 -1.88 -7.63 5.16
N PRO A 210 -2.26 -8.13 3.97
CA PRO A 210 -1.38 -8.17 2.82
C PRO A 210 -1.20 -6.77 2.21
N ASP A 211 0.03 -6.25 2.25
CA ASP A 211 0.41 -4.96 1.65
C ASP A 211 1.94 -4.93 1.46
N THR A 212 2.46 -3.79 0.97
CA THR A 212 3.89 -3.47 0.96
C THR A 212 4.22 -2.52 2.11
N TYR A 213 5.11 -2.97 2.99
CA TYR A 213 5.51 -2.26 4.20
C TYR A 213 6.96 -1.82 4.11
N PHE A 214 7.25 -0.68 4.75
CA PHE A 214 8.57 -0.08 4.79
C PHE A 214 9.01 0.05 6.24
N PHE A 215 10.07 -0.67 6.61
CA PHE A 215 10.59 -0.66 7.97
C PHE A 215 12.03 -0.18 8.01
N LYS A 216 12.48 0.26 9.18
CA LYS A 216 13.92 0.39 9.44
C LYS A 216 14.56 -1.00 9.42
N PRO A 217 15.84 -1.15 9.05
CA PRO A 217 16.50 -2.45 8.98
C PRO A 217 16.65 -3.10 10.36
N THR A 218 16.53 -2.29 11.43
CA THR A 218 16.58 -2.68 12.84
C THR A 218 15.20 -2.95 13.44
N ALA A 219 14.13 -3.01 12.64
CA ALA A 219 12.79 -3.30 13.15
C ALA A 219 12.75 -4.66 13.87
N THR A 220 11.99 -4.75 14.97
CA THR A 220 11.81 -5.99 15.73
C THR A 220 10.62 -6.80 15.19
N ALA A 221 10.55 -8.09 15.55
CA ALA A 221 9.39 -8.93 15.21
C ALA A 221 8.07 -8.31 15.70
N THR A 222 8.05 -7.80 16.94
CA THR A 222 6.89 -7.11 17.53
C THR A 222 6.46 -5.91 16.68
N GLN A 223 7.40 -5.03 16.32
CA GLN A 223 7.11 -3.85 15.48
C GLN A 223 6.54 -4.24 14.11
N ILE A 224 7.02 -5.34 13.52
CA ILE A 224 6.51 -5.84 12.24
C ILE A 224 5.09 -6.38 12.45
N VAL A 225 4.87 -7.28 13.41
CA VAL A 225 3.55 -7.87 13.69
C VAL A 225 2.52 -6.78 13.98
N ASP A 226 2.86 -5.82 14.83
CA ASP A 226 1.97 -4.73 15.22
C ASP A 226 1.60 -3.88 14.01
N ALA A 227 2.57 -3.51 13.16
CA ALA A 227 2.28 -2.74 11.95
C ALA A 227 1.37 -3.49 10.95
N LEU A 228 1.57 -4.80 10.78
CA LEU A 228 0.73 -5.64 9.91
C LEU A 228 -0.70 -5.77 10.45
N LEU A 229 -0.84 -5.87 11.78
CA LEU A 229 -2.12 -5.98 12.47
C LEU A 229 -2.87 -4.64 12.51
N ASP A 230 -2.17 -3.54 12.76
CA ASP A 230 -2.74 -2.19 12.75
C ASP A 230 -3.26 -1.84 11.35
N GLN A 231 -2.56 -2.25 10.29
CA GLN A 231 -3.05 -2.12 8.92
C GLN A 231 -4.34 -2.94 8.70
N PHE A 232 -4.45 -4.13 9.28
CA PHE A 232 -5.67 -4.92 9.21
C PHE A 232 -6.85 -4.21 9.89
N GLU A 233 -6.63 -3.70 11.10
CA GLU A 233 -7.60 -2.92 11.86
C GLU A 233 -8.04 -1.67 11.08
N GLN A 234 -7.10 -0.94 10.46
CA GLN A 234 -7.39 0.25 9.65
C GLN A 234 -8.22 -0.08 8.41
N ARG A 235 -7.86 -1.16 7.69
CA ARG A 235 -8.46 -1.49 6.38
C ARG A 235 -9.82 -2.18 6.50
N ALA A 236 -9.99 -3.01 7.52
CA ALA A 236 -11.14 -3.89 7.64
C ALA A 236 -11.88 -3.78 8.97
N GLY A 237 -11.27 -3.24 10.03
CA GLY A 237 -11.81 -3.28 11.39
C GLY A 237 -13.23 -2.74 11.50
N GLN A 238 -13.50 -1.55 10.96
CA GLN A 238 -14.85 -0.96 10.99
C GLN A 238 -15.88 -1.84 10.27
N THR A 239 -15.55 -2.29 9.06
CA THR A 239 -16.43 -3.15 8.24
C THR A 239 -16.73 -4.47 8.96
N LEU A 240 -15.71 -5.11 9.53
CA LEU A 240 -15.85 -6.39 10.22
C LEU A 240 -16.64 -6.25 11.53
N ARG A 241 -16.45 -5.17 12.30
CA ARG A 241 -17.25 -4.89 13.50
C ARG A 241 -18.72 -4.72 13.18
N GLN A 242 -19.05 -3.94 12.14
CA GLN A 242 -20.43 -3.75 11.72
C GLN A 242 -21.05 -5.10 11.27
N ALA A 243 -20.33 -5.85 10.43
CA ALA A 243 -20.79 -7.14 9.94
C ALA A 243 -20.99 -8.18 11.06
N ALA A 244 -20.12 -8.19 12.08
CA ALA A 244 -20.25 -9.08 13.23
C ALA A 244 -21.57 -8.85 13.99
N VAL A 245 -21.95 -7.57 14.18
CA VAL A 245 -23.23 -7.20 14.79
C VAL A 245 -24.40 -7.59 13.90
N ASP A 246 -24.38 -7.18 12.63
CA ASP A 246 -25.50 -7.39 11.69
C ASP A 246 -25.80 -8.88 11.47
N ARG A 247 -24.76 -9.71 11.42
CA ARG A 247 -24.84 -11.15 11.16
C ARG A 247 -24.88 -12.00 12.43
N LYS A 248 -24.79 -11.38 13.61
CA LYS A 248 -24.75 -12.09 14.90
C LYS A 248 -23.67 -13.17 14.94
N THR A 249 -22.47 -12.82 14.47
CA THR A 249 -21.31 -13.72 14.40
C THR A 249 -20.07 -13.01 14.95
N THR A 250 -18.95 -13.72 15.06
CA THR A 250 -17.69 -13.13 15.55
C THR A 250 -16.87 -12.58 14.39
N ILE A 251 -16.04 -11.57 14.64
CA ILE A 251 -15.05 -11.10 13.65
C ILE A 251 -14.16 -12.27 13.23
N TYR A 252 -13.77 -13.12 14.17
CA TYR A 252 -12.93 -14.29 13.88
C TYR A 252 -13.56 -15.25 12.87
N ASP A 253 -14.86 -15.53 12.99
CA ASP A 253 -15.56 -16.39 12.03
C ASP A 253 -15.73 -15.72 10.65
N ILE A 254 -15.86 -14.40 10.61
CA ILE A 254 -15.84 -13.65 9.33
C ILE A 254 -14.46 -13.79 8.68
N VAL A 255 -13.37 -13.67 9.43
CA VAL A 255 -12.00 -13.80 8.90
C VAL A 255 -11.71 -15.25 8.47
N LYS A 256 -12.21 -16.26 9.20
CA LYS A 256 -12.14 -17.66 8.75
C LYS A 256 -12.81 -17.83 7.39
N LEU A 257 -14.03 -17.33 7.23
CA LEU A 257 -14.74 -17.37 5.96
C LEU A 257 -13.98 -16.61 4.86
N ALA A 258 -13.47 -15.41 5.16
CA ALA A 258 -12.67 -14.61 4.23
C ALA A 258 -11.43 -15.36 3.74
N SER A 259 -10.72 -16.07 4.62
CA SER A 259 -9.54 -16.85 4.24
C SER A 259 -9.84 -18.03 3.31
N ILE A 260 -11.04 -18.62 3.42
CA ILE A 260 -11.50 -19.65 2.46
C ILE A 260 -11.84 -18.98 1.13
N VAL A 261 -12.64 -17.91 1.15
CA VAL A 261 -13.05 -17.16 -0.04
C VAL A 261 -11.84 -16.64 -0.83
N GLU A 262 -10.83 -16.14 -0.13
CA GLU A 262 -9.57 -15.65 -0.69
C GLU A 262 -8.89 -16.71 -1.57
N ARG A 263 -8.91 -17.97 -1.14
CA ARG A 263 -8.24 -19.08 -1.81
C ARG A 263 -9.08 -19.74 -2.90
N GLU A 264 -10.40 -19.54 -2.89
CA GLU A 264 -11.33 -20.01 -3.92
C GLU A 264 -11.49 -19.00 -5.06
N ALA A 265 -11.55 -17.70 -4.74
CA ALA A 265 -11.85 -16.65 -5.69
C ALA A 265 -10.66 -16.37 -6.62
N ARG A 266 -10.71 -16.92 -7.84
CA ARG A 266 -9.79 -16.54 -8.93
C ARG A 266 -10.14 -15.16 -9.49
N ASP A 267 -11.41 -14.88 -9.74
CA ASP A 267 -11.93 -13.51 -9.91
C ASP A 267 -12.42 -12.97 -8.57
N ARG A 268 -11.81 -11.87 -8.13
CA ARG A 268 -12.17 -11.16 -6.89
C ARG A 268 -13.60 -10.63 -6.90
N LYS A 269 -14.21 -10.39 -8.07
CA LYS A 269 -15.61 -9.95 -8.16
C LYS A 269 -16.60 -11.00 -7.65
N GLU A 270 -16.20 -12.27 -7.63
CA GLU A 270 -17.04 -13.37 -7.15
C GLU A 270 -16.96 -13.58 -5.63
N SER A 271 -16.07 -12.87 -4.91
CA SER A 271 -15.84 -13.09 -3.47
C SER A 271 -17.12 -13.02 -2.64
N ALA A 272 -18.01 -12.05 -2.90
CA ALA A 272 -19.30 -11.95 -2.19
C ALA A 272 -20.24 -13.11 -2.52
N THR A 273 -20.27 -13.59 -3.77
CA THR A 273 -21.09 -14.73 -4.20
C THR A 273 -20.59 -16.04 -3.60
N ILE A 274 -19.27 -16.27 -3.61
CA ILE A 274 -18.63 -17.43 -2.98
C ILE A 274 -18.88 -17.42 -1.46
N ALA A 275 -18.73 -16.26 -0.81
CA ALA A 275 -19.09 -16.10 0.59
C ALA A 275 -20.58 -16.38 0.86
N GLY A 276 -21.46 -16.02 -0.07
CA GLY A 276 -22.89 -16.32 -0.04
C GLY A 276 -23.16 -17.82 -0.08
N VAL A 277 -22.52 -18.55 -1.00
CA VAL A 277 -22.61 -20.02 -1.07
C VAL A 277 -22.20 -20.66 0.25
N TYR A 278 -21.02 -20.31 0.78
CA TYR A 278 -20.55 -20.89 2.04
C TYR A 278 -21.44 -20.49 3.22
N SER A 279 -21.97 -19.27 3.26
CA SER A 279 -22.92 -18.84 4.30
C SER A 279 -24.22 -19.66 4.25
N ASN A 280 -24.73 -19.96 3.05
CA ASN A 280 -25.90 -20.83 2.87
C ASN A 280 -25.61 -22.24 3.39
N ARG A 281 -24.45 -22.81 3.06
CA ARG A 281 -24.04 -24.13 3.55
C ARG A 281 -23.94 -24.18 5.07
N LEU A 282 -23.28 -23.20 5.68
CA LEU A 282 -23.15 -23.08 7.14
C LEU A 282 -24.52 -23.02 7.81
N THR A 283 -25.47 -22.28 7.24
CA THR A 283 -26.82 -22.11 7.80
C THR A 283 -27.58 -23.43 7.91
N ILE A 284 -27.39 -24.34 6.95
CA ILE A 284 -28.08 -25.64 6.93
C ILE A 284 -27.22 -26.79 7.46
N GLY A 285 -26.04 -26.51 8.00
CA GLY A 285 -25.11 -27.54 8.50
C GLY A 285 -24.47 -28.40 7.39
N MET A 286 -24.45 -27.92 6.15
CA MET A 286 -23.76 -28.58 5.04
C MET A 286 -22.24 -28.37 5.16
N LYS A 287 -21.48 -29.41 4.83
CA LYS A 287 -20.02 -29.35 4.73
C LYS A 287 -19.56 -28.32 3.71
N LEU A 288 -18.43 -27.67 3.96
CA LEU A 288 -17.93 -26.65 3.03
C LEU A 288 -17.27 -27.28 1.81
N ASP A 289 -16.68 -28.48 1.93
CA ASP A 289 -16.00 -29.18 0.84
C ASP A 289 -15.02 -28.25 0.09
N ALA A 290 -14.23 -27.49 0.87
CA ALA A 290 -13.34 -26.46 0.35
C ALA A 290 -11.90 -27.00 0.29
N ASP A 291 -11.40 -27.23 -0.93
CA ASP A 291 -10.03 -27.69 -1.19
C ASP A 291 -8.95 -26.89 -0.43
N PRO A 292 -9.02 -25.54 -0.33
CA PRO A 292 -8.02 -24.76 0.38
C PRO A 292 -7.84 -25.14 1.85
N THR A 293 -8.88 -25.65 2.52
CA THR A 293 -8.77 -26.03 3.94
C THR A 293 -8.02 -27.36 4.10
N VAL A 294 -8.17 -28.28 3.14
CA VAL A 294 -7.35 -29.50 3.04
C VAL A 294 -5.91 -29.14 2.69
N GLN A 295 -5.71 -28.24 1.72
CA GLN A 295 -4.37 -27.75 1.34
C GLN A 295 -3.62 -27.14 2.52
N TYR A 296 -4.33 -26.39 3.36
CA TYR A 296 -3.77 -25.85 4.60
C TYR A 296 -3.38 -26.97 5.57
N ALA A 297 -4.26 -27.95 5.77
CA ALA A 297 -4.01 -29.11 6.64
C ALA A 297 -2.78 -29.93 6.24
N ILE A 298 -2.55 -30.16 4.94
CA ILE A 298 -1.39 -30.89 4.43
C ILE A 298 -0.13 -30.01 4.30
N GLY A 299 -0.26 -28.70 4.49
CA GLY A 299 0.88 -27.80 4.43
C GLY A 299 1.37 -27.45 3.03
N VAL A 300 0.63 -27.72 1.95
CA VAL A 300 1.04 -27.37 0.57
C VAL A 300 -0.09 -26.79 -0.28
N TRP A 301 0.23 -25.78 -1.10
CA TRP A 301 -0.71 -25.16 -2.05
C TRP A 301 -0.67 -25.88 -3.41
N ARG A 302 -1.29 -27.05 -3.48
CA ARG A 302 -1.50 -27.82 -4.73
C ARG A 302 -2.90 -28.41 -4.78
N GLU A 303 -3.35 -28.79 -5.98
CA GLU A 303 -4.59 -29.56 -6.16
C GLU A 303 -4.54 -30.82 -5.26
N PRO A 304 -5.53 -31.01 -4.36
CA PRO A 304 -5.59 -32.19 -3.51
C PRO A 304 -5.79 -33.46 -4.34
N THR A 305 -5.13 -34.53 -3.95
CA THR A 305 -5.44 -35.88 -4.45
C THR A 305 -6.64 -36.44 -3.71
N LEU A 306 -7.26 -37.49 -4.23
CA LEU A 306 -8.34 -38.20 -3.53
C LEU A 306 -7.90 -38.69 -2.14
N ALA A 307 -6.63 -39.06 -1.96
CA ALA A 307 -6.10 -39.45 -0.66
C ALA A 307 -5.95 -38.27 0.32
N ASP A 308 -5.62 -37.08 -0.19
CA ASP A 308 -5.54 -35.88 0.65
C ASP A 308 -6.91 -35.48 1.20
N LEU A 309 -7.99 -35.71 0.45
CA LEU A 309 -9.36 -35.42 0.90
C LEU A 309 -9.81 -36.29 2.09
N GLU A 310 -9.14 -37.42 2.33
CA GLU A 310 -9.49 -38.37 3.39
C GLU A 310 -8.74 -38.14 4.71
N ILE A 311 -7.80 -37.19 4.77
CA ILE A 311 -6.98 -36.96 5.98
C ILE A 311 -7.83 -36.62 7.21
N ASP A 312 -7.42 -37.13 8.37
CA ASP A 312 -7.99 -36.75 9.66
C ASP A 312 -7.37 -35.44 10.15
N SER A 313 -8.09 -34.35 9.92
CA SER A 313 -7.70 -33.01 10.39
C SER A 313 -8.93 -32.20 10.71
N PRO A 314 -8.93 -31.37 11.78
CA PRO A 314 -10.04 -30.46 12.05
C PRO A 314 -10.22 -29.37 10.98
N TYR A 315 -9.22 -29.17 10.11
CA TYR A 315 -9.31 -28.28 8.94
C TYR A 315 -9.93 -28.96 7.71
N ASN A 316 -10.11 -30.29 7.71
CA ASN A 316 -10.68 -30.99 6.56
C ASN A 316 -12.21 -30.79 6.52
N THR A 317 -12.65 -29.80 5.73
CA THR A 317 -14.06 -29.44 5.61
C THR A 317 -14.89 -30.44 4.79
N TYR A 318 -14.27 -31.47 4.21
CA TYR A 318 -14.95 -32.64 3.65
C TYR A 318 -15.36 -33.65 4.73
N LYS A 319 -14.74 -33.61 5.91
CA LYS A 319 -15.01 -34.52 7.03
C LYS A 319 -15.71 -33.81 8.19
N VAL A 320 -15.32 -32.57 8.47
CA VAL A 320 -15.87 -31.76 9.57
C VAL A 320 -16.74 -30.64 9.00
N ALA A 321 -18.02 -30.62 9.40
CA ALA A 321 -18.93 -29.54 9.02
C ALA A 321 -18.64 -28.26 9.83
N GLY A 322 -18.89 -27.10 9.22
CA GLY A 322 -18.62 -25.79 9.82
C GLY A 322 -17.32 -25.15 9.32
N LEU A 323 -16.95 -24.03 9.93
CA LEU A 323 -15.69 -23.34 9.66
C LEU A 323 -14.51 -24.10 10.29
N PRO A 324 -13.30 -24.02 9.71
CA PRO A 324 -12.09 -24.58 10.31
C PRO A 324 -11.73 -23.88 11.65
N PRO A 325 -10.81 -24.45 12.45
CA PRO A 325 -10.44 -23.90 13.75
C PRO A 325 -9.89 -22.46 13.69
N THR A 326 -9.11 -22.13 12.66
CA THR A 326 -8.51 -20.82 12.41
C THR A 326 -8.72 -20.40 10.95
N PRO A 327 -8.46 -19.14 10.59
CA PRO A 327 -8.21 -18.76 9.21
C PRO A 327 -7.06 -19.58 8.61
N ILE A 328 -7.02 -19.72 7.29
CA ILE A 328 -6.03 -20.54 6.56
C ILE A 328 -5.01 -19.72 5.76
N CYS A 329 -5.16 -18.40 5.73
CA CYS A 329 -4.26 -17.45 5.07
C CYS A 329 -4.63 -16.02 5.47
N SER A 330 -3.80 -15.04 5.08
CA SER A 330 -4.09 -13.61 5.07
C SER A 330 -5.02 -13.22 3.90
N PRO A 331 -6.30 -12.92 4.15
CA PRO A 331 -7.22 -12.50 3.11
C PRO A 331 -6.95 -11.06 2.65
N GLY A 332 -7.21 -10.78 1.37
CA GLY A 332 -7.22 -9.43 0.82
C GLY A 332 -8.49 -8.65 1.14
N GLN A 333 -8.53 -7.37 0.78
CA GLN A 333 -9.66 -6.47 1.03
C GLN A 333 -10.98 -7.03 0.47
N THR A 334 -10.98 -7.49 -0.78
CA THR A 334 -12.21 -7.95 -1.45
C THR A 334 -12.79 -9.22 -0.81
N ALA A 335 -11.92 -10.13 -0.34
CA ALA A 335 -12.36 -11.35 0.36
C ALA A 335 -12.93 -11.01 1.75
N LEU A 336 -12.31 -10.07 2.47
CA LEU A 336 -12.82 -9.57 3.75
C LEU A 336 -14.19 -8.89 3.59
N GLU A 337 -14.35 -8.02 2.59
CA GLU A 337 -15.62 -7.35 2.30
C GLU A 337 -16.71 -8.34 1.86
N GLY A 338 -16.37 -9.29 0.98
CA GLY A 338 -17.29 -10.32 0.53
C GLY A 338 -17.73 -11.25 1.66
N ALA A 339 -16.81 -11.62 2.55
CA ALA A 339 -17.14 -12.39 3.75
C ALA A 339 -17.93 -11.57 4.77
N ALA A 340 -17.67 -10.26 4.92
CA ALA A 340 -18.40 -9.37 5.80
C ALA A 340 -19.85 -9.18 5.33
N LYS A 341 -20.05 -9.03 4.02
CA LYS A 341 -21.35 -8.85 3.38
C LYS A 341 -21.55 -9.89 2.25
N PRO A 342 -21.84 -11.16 2.61
CA PRO A 342 -22.11 -12.20 1.61
C PRO A 342 -23.28 -11.82 0.70
N ALA A 343 -23.20 -12.17 -0.57
CA ALA A 343 -24.29 -11.95 -1.52
C ALA A 343 -25.50 -12.82 -1.14
N GLN A 344 -26.70 -12.25 -1.23
CA GLN A 344 -27.94 -12.98 -1.03
C GLN A 344 -28.28 -13.74 -2.31
N VAL A 345 -27.81 -14.97 -2.41
CA VAL A 345 -27.97 -15.84 -3.59
C VAL A 345 -28.52 -17.21 -3.16
N PRO A 346 -29.26 -17.92 -4.02
CA PRO A 346 -29.81 -19.23 -3.69
C PRO A 346 -28.80 -20.38 -3.82
N TYR A 347 -27.55 -20.08 -4.17
CA TYR A 347 -26.58 -21.09 -4.57
C TYR A 347 -26.01 -21.86 -3.37
N PHE A 348 -25.81 -23.15 -3.57
CA PHE A 348 -25.12 -24.05 -2.65
C PHE A 348 -23.87 -24.66 -3.26
N TYR A 349 -23.68 -24.53 -4.57
CA TYR A 349 -22.57 -25.17 -5.28
C TYR A 349 -21.95 -24.19 -6.26
N PHE A 350 -20.66 -24.38 -6.53
CA PHE A 350 -19.96 -23.72 -7.62
C PHE A 350 -18.86 -24.64 -8.15
N VAL A 351 -18.48 -24.43 -9.41
CA VAL A 351 -17.33 -25.08 -10.04
C VAL A 351 -16.62 -24.07 -10.91
N ALA A 352 -15.29 -24.08 -10.89
CA ALA A 352 -14.50 -23.20 -11.73
C ALA A 352 -14.78 -23.49 -13.21
N LYS A 353 -14.89 -22.43 -14.03
CA LYS A 353 -15.00 -22.57 -15.47
C LYS A 353 -13.61 -22.71 -16.06
N ASN A 354 -13.32 -23.86 -16.68
CA ASN A 354 -12.07 -24.08 -17.40
C ASN A 354 -12.11 -23.47 -18.83
N ASP A 355 -12.78 -22.33 -19.01
CA ASP A 355 -12.91 -21.61 -20.28
C ASP A 355 -11.91 -20.43 -20.41
N GLY A 356 -11.04 -20.26 -19.42
CA GLY A 356 -10.01 -19.22 -19.37
C GLY A 356 -10.49 -17.88 -18.79
N THR A 357 -11.77 -17.74 -18.44
CA THR A 357 -12.31 -16.53 -17.78
C THR A 357 -11.81 -16.37 -16.35
N GLY A 358 -11.69 -17.49 -15.63
CA GLY A 358 -11.41 -17.51 -14.20
C GLY A 358 -12.66 -17.46 -13.31
N ASP A 359 -13.85 -17.38 -13.93
CA ASP A 359 -15.14 -17.30 -13.23
C ASP A 359 -15.62 -18.69 -12.77
N HIS A 360 -16.66 -18.72 -11.95
CA HIS A 360 -17.35 -19.92 -11.51
C HIS A 360 -18.75 -20.06 -12.12
N ALA A 361 -19.20 -21.32 -12.28
CA ALA A 361 -20.58 -21.65 -12.58
C ALA A 361 -21.29 -22.04 -11.27
N PHE A 362 -22.20 -21.19 -10.82
CA PHE A 362 -22.97 -21.39 -9.59
C PHE A 362 -24.22 -22.23 -9.82
N ALA A 363 -24.64 -22.97 -8.79
CA ALA A 363 -25.80 -23.86 -8.84
C ALA A 363 -26.54 -23.91 -7.50
N THR A 364 -27.85 -24.05 -7.57
CA THR A 364 -28.75 -24.20 -6.41
C THR A 364 -28.89 -25.68 -6.04
N THR A 365 -28.92 -26.57 -7.03
CA THR A 365 -29.11 -28.00 -6.81
C THR A 365 -27.88 -28.81 -7.17
N LEU A 366 -27.78 -30.03 -6.62
CA LEU A 366 -26.71 -30.97 -6.96
C LEU A 366 -26.75 -31.35 -8.45
N ALA A 367 -27.95 -31.55 -9.02
CA ALA A 367 -28.10 -31.89 -10.43
C ALA A 367 -27.59 -30.77 -11.35
N GLU A 368 -27.86 -29.50 -11.02
CA GLU A 368 -27.28 -28.34 -11.73
C GLU A 368 -25.76 -28.30 -11.60
N HIS A 369 -25.24 -28.59 -10.41
CA HIS A 369 -23.80 -28.63 -10.18
C HIS A 369 -23.12 -29.74 -11.00
N GLU A 370 -23.68 -30.94 -11.05
CA GLU A 370 -23.18 -32.04 -11.87
C GLU A 370 -23.21 -31.69 -13.37
N ALA A 371 -24.28 -31.05 -13.84
CA ALA A 371 -24.36 -30.55 -15.20
C ALA A 371 -23.27 -29.48 -15.48
N ASN A 372 -23.03 -28.56 -14.54
CA ASN A 372 -21.95 -27.58 -14.64
C ASN A 372 -20.57 -28.25 -14.65
N ARG A 373 -20.34 -29.29 -13.85
CA ARG A 373 -19.08 -30.05 -13.85
C ARG A 373 -18.82 -30.71 -15.20
N VAL A 374 -19.83 -31.32 -15.82
CA VAL A 374 -19.70 -31.92 -17.16
C VAL A 374 -19.42 -30.83 -18.21
N LYS A 375 -20.09 -29.68 -18.11
CA LYS A 375 -19.99 -28.59 -19.08
C LYS A 375 -18.67 -27.82 -18.99
N TYR A 376 -18.17 -27.57 -17.78
CA TYR A 376 -17.08 -26.63 -17.52
C TYR A 376 -15.87 -27.25 -16.82
N GLY A 377 -16.05 -28.38 -16.14
CA GLY A 377 -15.07 -28.96 -15.22
C GLY A 377 -14.10 -29.97 -15.85
N ASN A 378 -14.25 -30.31 -17.13
CA ASN A 378 -13.28 -31.17 -17.80
C ASN A 378 -11.96 -30.41 -17.98
N LYS A 379 -10.90 -30.92 -17.35
CA LYS A 379 -9.51 -30.74 -17.78
C LYS A 379 -9.14 -31.88 -18.70
#